data_AF-A0A2E9NBR7-F1
#
_entry.id   AF-A0A2E9NBR7-F1
#
_cell.length_a   1.000
_cell.length_b   1.000
_cell.length_c   1.000
_cell.angle_alpha   90.00
_cell.angle_beta   90.00
_cell.angle_gamma   90.00
#
_symmetry.space_group_name_H-M   'P 1'
#
loop_
_entity.id
_entity.type
_entity.pdbx_description
1 polymer ?
#
loop_
_entity_poly.entity_id
_entity_poly.type
_entity_poly.pdbx_seq_one_letter_code
_entity_poly.pdbx_strand_id
1 'polypeptide(L)'
;MTTTSPGTAKDPGRARVAVQRFGTFLSGMIMPNIAAFIAWGFITMLFIPSGFFGPDSPFGWHWYPVSDIIGSGGDEALIGWQGAMVQLAEGDGGNFFSYVGLVGPMIVYLLPLLIANTGGRMVYGERGGVVATIATMGVIVGTNIPMFLGAMIMGPFAALMTKWMDRIWDGKIKPGFEMLVNNFSAGILGMILAIVGFFVFGPVMLGVSAVLGGAVGWLVSVNLLPLVSIIVEPAKVLFLNNAINHGVFTPLGIEQAAETGKSILFLIEANPGPGLGLLLAFTFFGVGAAKASAPGAIIIQFFGGIHEIYFPYALSKPITILALIAGGATGVATNMLLQGGLAFPAAPGSIIAVTFAAIGPGVGNLLVVYLSVILAATVTFLLAGIMLRASRKRDLEAGLGGDLSAAIAQTEANKGKESAALAGLRASAGADARAAGDADEAYDEAETARATGGLASGGRLETKQISNIVFACDAGMGSSAMGASVLRNKITKAGITDVTVTNKAIANLDASADLVITQNQLTDRARQKTPDAVHVSVDNFMNSPKYDEVVELVRDQHQDGA
;
A
#
# COMPACT_ATOMS: atom_id res chain seq x y z
N MET A 1 -47.88 2.87 26.67
CA MET A 1 -47.09 2.57 25.47
C MET A 1 -45.82 3.41 25.52
N THR A 2 -44.72 2.81 25.95
CA THR A 2 -43.40 3.44 25.99
C THR A 2 -42.65 3.09 24.71
N THR A 3 -42.38 4.09 23.88
CA THR A 3 -41.59 3.96 22.66
C THR A 3 -40.11 3.87 23.01
N THR A 4 -39.52 2.69 22.92
CA THR A 4 -38.06 2.52 22.93
C THR A 4 -37.51 2.87 21.55
N SER A 5 -36.73 3.95 21.47
CA SER A 5 -35.91 4.25 20.29
C SER A 5 -34.89 3.12 20.05
N PRO A 6 -34.65 2.69 18.80
CA PRO A 6 -33.62 1.71 18.51
C PRO A 6 -32.25 2.33 18.77
N GLY A 7 -31.44 1.69 19.61
CA GLY A 7 -30.05 2.06 19.81
C GLY A 7 -29.28 1.97 18.49
N THR A 8 -28.56 3.04 18.15
CA THR A 8 -27.64 3.09 17.01
C THR A 8 -26.58 1.98 17.17
N ALA A 9 -26.69 0.93 16.35
CA ALA A 9 -25.61 -0.04 16.20
C ALA A 9 -24.36 0.70 15.71
N LYS A 10 -23.24 0.54 16.43
CA LYS A 10 -21.93 1.06 15.99
C LYS A 10 -21.55 0.35 14.70
N ASP A 11 -21.51 1.11 13.61
CA ASP A 11 -21.17 0.62 12.28
C ASP A 11 -19.70 0.14 12.25
N PRO A 12 -19.42 -1.17 12.08
CA PRO A 12 -18.06 -1.73 12.12
C PRO A 12 -17.12 -1.12 11.06
N GLY A 13 -17.67 -0.50 10.01
CA GLY A 13 -16.91 0.26 9.01
C GLY A 13 -16.15 1.47 9.57
N ARG A 14 -16.68 2.18 10.58
CA ARG A 14 -16.05 3.42 11.10
C ARG A 14 -14.72 3.17 11.80
N ALA A 15 -14.63 2.11 12.61
CA ALA A 15 -13.41 1.77 13.33
C ALA A 15 -12.29 1.37 12.36
N ARG A 16 -12.61 0.53 11.37
CA ARG A 16 -11.68 0.12 10.33
C ARG A 16 -11.15 1.31 9.53
N VAL A 17 -12.03 2.20 9.09
CA VAL A 17 -11.65 3.41 8.34
C VAL A 17 -10.76 4.33 9.18
N ALA A 18 -11.00 4.43 10.49
CA ALA A 18 -10.13 5.20 11.39
C ALA A 18 -8.72 4.59 11.49
N VAL A 19 -8.60 3.27 11.66
CA VAL A 19 -7.30 2.57 11.71
C VAL A 19 -6.58 2.69 10.37
N GLN A 20 -7.29 2.58 9.24
CA GLN A 20 -6.70 2.77 7.90
C GLN A 20 -6.15 4.19 7.74
N ARG A 21 -6.94 5.22 8.06
CA ARG A 21 -6.49 6.63 8.00
C ARG A 21 -5.27 6.86 8.88
N PHE A 22 -5.25 6.28 10.08
CA PHE A 22 -4.10 6.35 10.98
C PHE A 22 -2.87 5.67 10.37
N GLY A 23 -3.02 4.47 9.81
CA GLY A 23 -1.94 3.77 9.11
C GLY A 23 -1.42 4.51 7.88
N THR A 24 -2.31 5.09 7.07
CA THR A 24 -1.92 5.94 5.93
C THR A 24 -1.15 7.17 6.40
N PHE A 25 -1.56 7.77 7.52
CA PHE A 25 -0.84 8.90 8.10
C PHE A 25 0.56 8.50 8.54
N LEU A 26 0.72 7.41 9.32
CA LEU A 26 2.03 6.91 9.75
C LEU A 26 2.93 6.54 8.57
N SER A 27 2.39 5.82 7.58
CA SER A 27 3.12 5.48 6.36
C SER A 27 3.53 6.72 5.58
N GLY A 28 2.68 7.75 5.51
CA GLY A 28 2.99 9.04 4.91
C GLY A 28 4.19 9.75 5.57
N MET A 29 4.48 9.45 6.84
CA MET A 29 5.66 9.98 7.54
C MET A 29 6.94 9.23 7.20
N ILE A 30 6.85 7.94 6.86
CA ILE A 30 8.02 7.08 6.60
C ILE A 30 8.33 6.96 5.10
N MET A 31 7.32 6.79 4.25
CA MET A 31 7.49 6.53 2.82
C MET A 31 8.37 7.57 2.09
N PRO A 32 8.19 8.89 2.27
CA PRO A 32 9.04 9.89 1.63
C PRO A 32 10.51 9.80 2.06
N ASN A 33 10.77 9.16 3.19
CA ASN A 33 12.09 9.03 3.81
C ASN A 33 12.74 7.65 3.55
N ILE A 34 12.11 6.74 2.80
CA ILE A 34 12.63 5.38 2.55
C ILE A 34 14.04 5.40 1.98
N ALA A 35 14.37 6.35 1.09
CA ALA A 35 15.72 6.47 0.54
C ALA A 35 16.80 6.65 1.62
N ALA A 36 16.49 7.38 2.71
CA ALA A 36 17.40 7.57 3.83
C ALA A 36 17.57 6.27 4.65
N PHE A 37 16.50 5.50 4.86
CA PHE A 37 16.57 4.18 5.49
C PHE A 37 17.40 3.20 4.67
N ILE A 38 17.22 3.19 3.34
CA ILE A 38 17.99 2.35 2.43
C ILE A 38 19.48 2.74 2.48
N ALA A 39 19.80 4.04 2.39
CA ALA A 39 21.17 4.51 2.48
C ALA A 39 21.82 4.12 3.81
N TRP A 40 21.12 4.33 4.92
CA TRP A 40 21.57 3.89 6.24
C TRP A 40 21.78 2.36 6.31
N GLY A 41 20.84 1.58 5.77
CA GLY A 41 20.93 0.12 5.74
C GLY A 41 22.14 -0.38 4.95
N PHE A 42 22.43 0.22 3.78
CA PHE A 42 23.64 -0.11 3.01
C PHE A 42 24.93 0.24 3.76
N ILE A 43 25.00 1.44 4.36
CA ILE A 43 26.18 1.84 5.13
C ILE A 43 26.39 0.87 6.31
N THR A 44 25.31 0.51 7.00
CA THR A 44 25.31 -0.43 8.12
C THR A 44 25.80 -1.81 7.64
N MET A 45 25.21 -2.35 6.58
CA MET A 45 25.58 -3.65 6.02
C MET A 45 27.04 -3.74 5.59
N LEU A 46 27.56 -2.65 5.01
CA LEU A 46 28.88 -2.65 4.40
C LEU A 46 30.01 -2.37 5.40
N PHE A 47 29.83 -1.41 6.30
CA PHE A 47 30.96 -0.80 6.98
C PHE A 47 31.05 -1.06 8.48
N ILE A 48 29.97 -1.46 9.17
CA ILE A 48 30.05 -1.77 10.62
C ILE A 48 31.10 -2.86 10.88
N PRO A 49 31.56 -3.04 12.14
CA PRO A 49 32.55 -4.07 12.47
C PRO A 49 32.23 -5.46 11.90
N SER A 50 31.00 -5.95 12.07
CA SER A 50 30.53 -7.22 11.51
C SER A 50 30.03 -7.14 10.06
N GLY A 51 30.18 -5.99 9.41
CA GLY A 51 29.70 -5.71 8.07
C GLY A 51 30.56 -6.36 7.00
N PHE A 52 30.11 -6.29 5.74
CA PHE A 52 30.78 -6.96 4.63
C PHE A 52 32.26 -6.57 4.48
N PHE A 53 32.61 -5.30 4.70
CA PHE A 53 33.98 -4.79 4.67
C PHE A 53 34.56 -4.50 6.06
N GLY A 54 33.85 -4.86 7.14
CA GLY A 54 34.26 -4.56 8.50
C GLY A 54 35.42 -5.43 9.00
N PRO A 55 36.11 -5.02 10.08
CA PRO A 55 37.16 -5.82 10.72
C PRO A 55 36.72 -7.23 11.12
N ASP A 56 35.46 -7.41 11.52
CA ASP A 56 34.87 -8.69 11.94
C ASP A 56 34.00 -9.31 10.82
N SER A 57 34.29 -8.99 9.56
CA SER A 57 33.49 -9.44 8.42
C SER A 57 33.38 -10.97 8.39
N PRO A 58 32.15 -11.53 8.29
CA PRO A 58 31.95 -12.97 8.15
C PRO A 58 32.47 -13.52 6.81
N PHE A 59 32.90 -12.65 5.90
CA PHE A 59 33.47 -12.99 4.60
C PHE A 59 35.00 -12.91 4.58
N GLY A 60 35.63 -12.47 5.68
CA GLY A 60 37.08 -12.27 5.76
C GLY A 60 37.58 -11.05 4.97
N TRP A 61 36.70 -10.12 4.62
CA TRP A 61 37.04 -8.89 3.90
C TRP A 61 37.15 -7.75 4.89
N HIS A 62 38.24 -6.99 4.86
CA HIS A 62 38.41 -5.80 5.71
C HIS A 62 38.93 -4.64 4.86
N TRP A 63 38.11 -3.60 4.69
CA TRP A 63 38.51 -2.41 3.95
C TRP A 63 39.13 -1.36 4.88
N TYR A 64 40.26 -1.72 5.47
CA TYR A 64 41.00 -0.84 6.34
C TYR A 64 41.61 0.37 5.59
N PRO A 65 41.59 1.60 6.14
CA PRO A 65 40.90 2.02 7.38
C PRO A 65 39.47 2.56 7.14
N VAL A 66 38.94 2.45 5.92
CA VAL A 66 37.68 3.09 5.51
C VAL A 66 36.49 2.55 6.32
N SER A 67 36.40 1.22 6.50
CA SER A 67 35.37 0.59 7.34
C SER A 67 35.38 1.12 8.77
N ASP A 68 36.56 1.28 9.33
CA ASP A 68 36.78 1.63 10.73
C ASP A 68 36.45 3.11 11.00
N ILE A 69 36.59 3.96 9.97
CA ILE A 69 36.19 5.37 10.00
C ILE A 69 34.67 5.51 9.76
N ILE A 70 34.11 4.85 8.73
CA ILE A 70 32.72 5.04 8.30
C ILE A 70 31.74 4.24 9.17
N GLY A 71 32.10 3.01 9.50
CA GLY A 71 31.29 2.04 10.21
C GLY A 71 31.32 2.14 11.73
N SER A 72 32.16 3.04 12.26
CA SER A 72 32.51 3.23 13.69
C SER A 72 33.52 2.22 14.24
N GLY A 73 34.16 2.60 15.35
CA GLY A 73 35.02 1.72 16.15
C GLY A 73 36.53 1.82 15.86
N GLY A 74 36.94 2.44 14.76
CA GLY A 74 38.36 2.65 14.45
C GLY A 74 39.06 3.57 15.44
N ASP A 75 40.24 3.19 15.90
CA ASP A 75 41.08 3.99 16.80
C ASP A 75 41.71 5.18 16.05
N GLU A 76 41.38 6.40 16.50
CA GLU A 76 41.90 7.66 15.95
C GLU A 76 43.43 7.71 16.01
N ALA A 77 44.02 7.23 17.10
CA ALA A 77 45.47 7.29 17.30
C ALA A 77 46.23 6.39 16.31
N LEU A 78 45.60 5.30 15.85
CA LEU A 78 46.18 4.36 14.89
C LEU A 78 45.94 4.79 13.44
N ILE A 79 44.74 5.29 13.14
CA ILE A 79 44.34 5.63 11.77
C ILE A 79 44.81 7.03 11.37
N GLY A 80 44.78 7.99 12.29
CA GLY A 80 45.27 9.35 12.08
C GLY A 80 44.45 10.20 11.10
N TRP A 81 43.20 9.83 10.79
CA TRP A 81 42.33 10.61 9.92
C TRP A 81 41.75 11.82 10.68
N GLN A 82 42.19 13.02 10.29
CA GLN A 82 41.88 14.26 11.01
C GLN A 82 40.52 14.86 10.59
N GLY A 83 39.87 15.53 11.54
CA GLY A 83 38.64 16.30 11.31
C GLY A 83 37.34 15.49 11.33
N ALA A 84 37.41 14.17 11.46
CA ALA A 84 36.24 13.33 11.71
C ALA A 84 35.86 13.36 13.21
N MET A 85 34.56 13.17 13.48
CA MET A 85 34.06 13.12 14.85
C MET A 85 34.51 11.82 15.54
N VAL A 86 35.07 11.96 16.75
CA VAL A 86 35.50 10.85 17.60
C VAL A 86 34.76 10.88 18.93
N GLN A 87 34.65 9.72 19.56
CA GLN A 87 34.09 9.55 20.90
C GLN A 87 34.97 8.62 21.73
N LEU A 88 34.96 8.81 23.04
CA LEU A 88 35.69 7.92 23.95
C LEU A 88 35.05 6.53 23.93
N ALA A 89 35.84 5.50 23.63
CA ALA A 89 35.47 4.10 23.70
C ALA A 89 36.37 3.37 24.69
N GLU A 90 35.82 2.33 25.32
CA GLU A 90 36.57 1.43 26.19
C GLU A 90 37.02 0.22 25.36
N GLY A 91 38.31 -0.12 25.44
CA GLY A 91 38.89 -1.29 24.78
C GLY A 91 39.78 -2.08 25.73
N ASP A 92 40.26 -3.23 25.26
CA ASP A 92 41.08 -4.16 26.06
C ASP A 92 42.38 -3.53 26.61
N GLY A 93 42.89 -2.48 25.94
CA GLY A 93 44.07 -1.72 26.33
C GLY A 93 43.77 -0.44 27.15
N GLY A 94 42.51 -0.21 27.52
CA GLY A 94 42.03 1.02 28.16
C GLY A 94 41.21 1.90 27.21
N ASN A 95 40.95 3.14 27.64
CA ASN A 95 40.12 4.07 26.88
C ASN A 95 40.89 4.64 25.68
N PHE A 96 40.25 4.67 24.52
CA PHE A 96 40.77 5.26 23.28
C PHE A 96 39.71 6.12 22.59
N PHE A 97 40.12 6.98 21.66
CA PHE A 97 39.18 7.75 20.85
C PHE A 97 38.83 6.95 19.60
N SER A 98 37.56 6.57 19.50
CA SER A 98 37.02 5.83 18.36
C SER A 98 36.27 6.77 17.41
N TYR A 99 36.32 6.51 16.10
CA TYR A 99 35.46 7.23 15.17
C TYR A 99 33.98 6.92 15.42
N VAL A 100 33.16 7.96 15.44
CA VAL A 100 31.70 7.83 15.61
C VAL A 100 31.05 7.15 14.40
N GLY A 101 31.62 7.32 13.20
CA GLY A 101 31.06 6.80 11.95
C GLY A 101 29.74 7.45 11.53
N LEU A 102 29.13 6.91 10.49
CA LEU A 102 27.86 7.42 9.93
C LEU A 102 26.63 6.68 10.47
N VAL A 103 26.77 5.41 10.82
CA VAL A 103 25.65 4.52 11.19
C VAL A 103 24.89 5.05 12.40
N GLY A 104 25.61 5.39 13.48
CA GLY A 104 25.04 5.90 14.74
C GLY A 104 24.31 7.24 14.55
N PRO A 105 24.97 8.29 14.02
CA PRO A 105 24.31 9.58 13.81
C PRO A 105 23.09 9.51 12.88
N MET A 106 23.12 8.65 11.87
CA MET A 106 21.97 8.48 10.96
C MET A 106 20.77 7.88 11.68
N ILE A 107 20.95 6.81 12.46
CA ILE A 107 19.84 6.14 13.15
C ILE A 107 19.30 6.95 14.33
N VAL A 108 20.17 7.65 15.07
CA VAL A 108 19.78 8.43 16.26
C VAL A 108 19.18 9.78 15.86
N TYR A 109 19.77 10.48 14.89
CA TYR A 109 19.36 11.85 14.54
C TYR A 109 18.65 11.93 13.20
N LEU A 110 19.31 11.53 12.10
CA LEU A 110 18.82 11.80 10.76
C LEU A 110 17.43 11.20 10.51
N LEU A 111 17.26 9.90 10.75
CA LEU A 111 16.02 9.20 10.41
C LEU A 111 14.83 9.67 11.28
N PRO A 112 14.93 9.79 12.62
CA PRO A 112 13.84 10.33 13.42
C PRO A 112 13.50 11.78 13.08
N LEU A 113 14.49 12.65 12.83
CA LEU A 113 14.22 14.05 12.46
C LEU A 113 13.52 14.17 11.11
N LEU A 114 13.88 13.34 10.12
CA LEU A 114 13.19 13.27 8.84
C LEU A 114 11.72 12.85 8.99
N ILE A 115 11.44 11.87 9.86
CA ILE A 115 10.07 11.43 10.15
C ILE A 115 9.28 12.56 10.82
N ALA A 116 9.85 13.22 11.82
CA ALA A 116 9.21 14.33 12.51
C ALA A 116 8.93 15.49 11.56
N ASN A 117 9.89 15.86 10.70
CA ASN A 117 9.73 16.90 9.70
C ASN A 117 8.57 16.57 8.74
N THR A 118 8.55 15.34 8.20
CA THR A 118 7.47 14.90 7.30
C THR A 118 6.11 14.92 8.00
N GLY A 119 6.01 14.39 9.22
CA GLY A 119 4.78 14.43 10.00
C GLY A 119 4.32 15.85 10.33
N GLY A 120 5.26 16.74 10.66
CA GLY A 120 4.97 18.15 10.88
C GLY A 120 4.44 18.85 9.61
N ARG A 121 5.05 18.56 8.46
CA ARG A 121 4.60 19.06 7.14
C ARG A 121 3.22 18.58 6.75
N MET A 122 2.91 17.32 7.04
CA MET A 122 1.57 16.76 6.78
C MET A 122 0.47 17.47 7.58
N VAL A 123 0.79 18.02 8.76
CA VAL A 123 -0.18 18.71 9.63
C VAL A 123 -0.27 20.21 9.33
N TYR A 124 0.88 20.88 9.14
CA TYR A 124 0.94 22.34 9.05
C TYR A 124 2.07 22.87 8.15
N GLY A 125 2.36 22.16 7.05
CA GLY A 125 3.30 22.59 6.02
C GLY A 125 4.72 22.82 6.55
N GLU A 126 5.50 23.65 5.84
CA GLU A 126 6.92 23.84 6.12
C GLU A 126 7.20 24.31 7.55
N ARG A 127 6.41 25.25 8.09
CA ARG A 127 6.56 25.71 9.49
C ARG A 127 6.30 24.57 10.48
N GLY A 128 5.27 23.77 10.25
CA GLY A 128 5.00 22.59 11.06
C GLY A 128 6.19 21.64 11.09
N GLY A 129 6.80 21.39 9.93
CA GLY A 129 8.00 20.54 9.80
C GLY A 129 9.22 21.07 10.57
N VAL A 130 9.51 22.37 10.46
CA VAL A 130 10.64 22.98 11.17
C VAL A 130 10.45 22.89 12.69
N VAL A 131 9.29 23.28 13.21
CA VAL A 131 9.02 23.22 14.66
C VAL A 131 9.02 21.77 15.16
N ALA A 132 8.46 20.83 14.38
CA ALA A 132 8.51 19.40 14.66
C ALA A 132 9.93 18.87 14.78
N THR A 133 10.83 19.30 13.89
CA THR A 133 12.24 18.90 13.90
C THR A 133 12.94 19.40 15.17
N ILE A 134 12.78 20.69 15.52
CA ILE A 134 13.36 21.28 16.74
C ILE A 134 12.85 20.55 17.98
N ALA A 135 11.52 20.37 18.06
CA ALA A 135 10.88 19.70 19.19
C ALA A 135 11.34 18.25 19.38
N THR A 136 11.49 17.51 18.27
CA THR A 136 11.94 16.11 18.29
C THR A 136 13.40 15.97 18.69
N MET A 137 14.24 16.96 18.41
CA MET A 137 15.63 16.97 18.90
C MET A 137 15.69 16.86 20.42
N GLY A 138 14.76 17.54 21.13
CA GLY A 138 14.61 17.40 22.57
C GLY A 138 14.28 15.98 23.01
N VAL A 139 13.37 15.31 22.29
CA VAL A 139 12.99 13.91 22.57
C VAL A 139 14.17 12.96 22.35
N ILE A 140 14.92 13.12 21.25
CA ILE A 140 16.08 12.29 20.93
C ILE A 140 17.14 12.41 22.03
N VAL A 141 17.56 13.64 22.34
CA VAL A 141 18.65 13.89 23.32
C VAL A 141 18.23 13.54 24.75
N GLY A 142 16.92 13.48 25.03
CA GLY A 142 16.38 13.04 26.32
C GLY A 142 16.40 11.52 26.54
N THR A 143 16.90 10.73 25.60
CA THR A 143 16.86 9.26 25.65
C THR A 143 18.14 8.63 25.11
N ASN A 144 18.34 7.35 25.41
CA ASN A 144 19.49 6.55 25.00
C ASN A 144 19.18 5.56 23.86
N ILE A 145 17.97 5.60 23.29
CA ILE A 145 17.56 4.72 22.18
C ILE A 145 17.05 5.58 21.00
N PRO A 146 17.15 5.09 19.75
CA PRO A 146 16.61 5.81 18.59
C PRO A 146 15.11 6.13 18.69
N MET A 147 14.74 7.41 18.65
CA MET A 147 13.37 7.88 18.94
C MET A 147 12.44 7.92 17.71
N PHE A 148 12.26 6.80 17.00
CA PHE A 148 11.33 6.70 15.88
C PHE A 148 9.87 6.94 16.29
N LEU A 149 9.41 6.25 17.35
CA LEU A 149 8.06 6.42 17.89
C LEU A 149 7.87 7.82 18.49
N GLY A 150 8.90 8.31 19.19
CA GLY A 150 8.94 9.69 19.70
C GLY A 150 8.76 10.72 18.59
N ALA A 151 9.48 10.58 17.48
CA ALA A 151 9.34 11.43 16.30
C ALA A 151 7.95 11.33 15.65
N MET A 152 7.39 10.13 15.55
CA MET A 152 6.07 9.90 14.97
C MET A 152 4.95 10.59 15.75
N ILE A 153 5.10 10.73 17.07
CA ILE A 153 4.12 11.39 17.93
C ILE A 153 4.43 12.90 18.03
N MET A 154 5.69 13.24 18.33
CA MET A 154 6.10 14.62 18.58
C MET A 154 5.97 15.49 17.33
N GLY A 155 6.26 14.96 16.14
CA GLY A 155 6.22 15.75 14.91
C GLY A 155 4.84 16.33 14.59
N PRO A 156 3.79 15.49 14.44
CA PRO A 156 2.42 15.94 14.26
C PRO A 156 1.93 16.80 15.42
N PHE A 157 2.27 16.44 16.67
CA PHE A 157 1.88 17.19 17.85
C PHE A 157 2.46 18.62 17.86
N ALA A 158 3.75 18.76 17.59
CA ALA A 158 4.42 20.06 17.51
C ALA A 158 3.83 20.93 16.40
N ALA A 159 3.51 20.34 15.24
CA ALA A 159 2.84 21.07 14.17
C ALA A 159 1.40 21.48 14.52
N LEU A 160 0.66 20.68 15.29
CA LEU A 160 -0.65 21.06 15.83
C LEU A 160 -0.53 22.23 16.80
N MET A 161 0.47 22.22 17.68
CA MET A 161 0.78 23.35 18.57
C MET A 161 1.07 24.62 17.78
N THR A 162 1.89 24.52 16.72
CA THR A 162 2.20 25.66 15.84
C THR A 162 0.93 26.21 15.19
N LYS A 163 0.06 25.33 14.69
CA LYS A 163 -1.23 25.72 14.11
C LYS A 163 -2.14 26.43 15.09
N TRP A 164 -2.15 26.00 16.36
CA TRP A 164 -2.95 26.65 17.40
C TRP A 164 -2.37 27.99 17.82
N MET A 165 -1.04 28.08 17.94
CA MET A 165 -0.34 29.34 18.24
C MET A 165 -0.62 30.39 17.16
N ASP A 166 -0.49 30.04 15.88
CA ASP A 166 -0.69 30.98 14.77
C ASP A 166 -2.12 31.55 14.73
N ARG A 167 -3.12 30.74 15.05
CA ARG A 167 -4.52 31.20 15.13
C ARG A 167 -4.72 32.35 16.11
N ILE A 168 -3.84 32.52 17.11
CA ILE A 168 -3.94 33.61 18.08
C ILE A 168 -3.68 34.96 17.41
N TRP A 169 -2.81 35.00 16.38
CA TRP A 169 -2.33 36.23 15.73
C TRP A 169 -2.78 36.37 14.28
N ASP A 170 -3.58 35.43 13.78
CA ASP A 170 -4.16 35.46 12.44
C ASP A 170 -4.93 36.77 12.19
N GLY A 171 -4.62 37.43 11.08
CA GLY A 171 -5.16 38.74 10.72
C GLY A 171 -4.76 39.93 11.62
N LYS A 172 -3.90 39.73 12.64
CA LYS A 172 -3.46 40.78 13.58
C LYS A 172 -2.07 41.34 13.27
N ILE A 173 -1.31 40.65 12.42
CA ILE A 173 0.08 41.03 12.09
C ILE A 173 0.05 42.03 10.93
N LYS A 174 0.82 43.12 11.07
CA LYS A 174 0.96 44.10 9.99
C LYS A 174 1.74 43.50 8.81
N PRO A 175 1.36 43.83 7.56
CA PRO A 175 2.13 43.43 6.38
C PRO A 175 3.61 43.80 6.52
N GLY A 176 4.50 42.87 6.16
CA GLY A 176 5.96 43.02 6.31
C GLY A 176 6.54 42.55 7.65
N PHE A 177 5.73 42.43 8.71
CA PHE A 177 6.16 41.84 9.99
C PHE A 177 5.85 40.34 10.11
N GLU A 178 5.05 39.80 9.20
CA GLU A 178 4.60 38.40 9.21
C GLU A 178 5.76 37.42 9.28
N MET A 179 6.78 37.57 8.43
CA MET A 179 7.93 36.66 8.44
C MET A 179 8.71 36.71 9.77
N LEU A 180 8.87 37.90 10.34
CA LEU A 180 9.55 38.09 11.63
C LEU A 180 8.79 37.37 12.74
N VAL A 181 7.49 37.66 12.87
CA VAL A 181 6.63 37.08 13.90
C VAL A 181 6.52 35.57 13.73
N ASN A 182 6.38 35.08 12.50
CA ASN A 182 6.26 33.66 12.18
C ASN A 182 7.53 32.87 12.53
N ASN A 183 8.71 33.43 12.26
CA ASN A 183 9.98 32.78 12.56
C ASN A 183 10.31 32.81 14.06
N PHE A 184 10.15 33.97 14.73
CA PHE A 184 10.40 34.08 16.16
C PHE A 184 9.44 33.22 16.99
N SER A 185 8.16 33.21 16.65
CA SER A 185 7.17 32.36 17.34
C SER A 185 7.45 30.87 17.13
N ALA A 186 7.78 30.45 15.91
CA ALA A 186 8.16 29.07 15.62
C ALA A 186 9.42 28.67 16.40
N GLY A 187 10.41 29.56 16.49
CA GLY A 187 11.63 29.34 17.28
C GLY A 187 11.35 29.20 18.78
N ILE A 188 10.57 30.11 19.37
CA ILE A 188 10.22 30.08 20.80
C ILE A 188 9.39 28.84 21.13
N LEU A 189 8.36 28.54 20.32
CA LEU A 189 7.55 27.35 20.52
C LEU A 189 8.38 26.08 20.34
N GLY A 190 9.23 26.02 19.31
CA GLY A 190 10.14 24.90 19.08
C GLY A 190 11.07 24.67 20.26
N MET A 191 11.66 25.73 20.82
CA MET A 191 12.50 25.66 22.03
C MET A 191 11.72 25.11 23.22
N ILE A 192 10.52 25.63 23.50
CA ILE A 192 9.68 25.16 24.61
C ILE A 192 9.34 23.68 24.43
N LEU A 193 8.90 23.31 23.22
CA LEU A 193 8.55 21.93 22.90
C LEU A 193 9.76 20.98 22.94
N ALA A 194 10.96 21.45 22.61
CA ALA A 194 12.18 20.66 22.75
C ALA A 194 12.53 20.42 24.23
N ILE A 195 12.42 21.43 25.09
CA ILE A 195 12.64 21.28 26.53
C ILE A 195 11.61 20.31 27.14
N VAL A 196 10.34 20.45 26.77
CA VAL A 196 9.28 19.51 27.16
C VAL A 196 9.55 18.11 26.58
N GLY A 197 10.01 18.05 25.34
CA GLY A 197 10.42 16.83 24.64
C GLY A 197 11.45 16.04 25.46
N PHE A 198 12.47 16.75 25.94
CA PHE A 198 13.55 16.20 26.74
C PHE A 198 13.09 15.66 28.10
N PHE A 199 12.38 16.48 28.89
CA PHE A 199 12.02 16.10 30.27
C PHE A 199 10.76 15.23 30.40
N VAL A 200 9.82 15.33 29.46
CA VAL A 200 8.50 14.69 29.57
C VAL A 200 8.37 13.55 28.56
N PHE A 201 8.58 13.84 27.28
CA PHE A 201 8.36 12.83 26.23
C PHE A 201 9.40 11.71 26.30
N GLY A 202 10.68 12.02 26.48
CA GLY A 202 11.75 11.01 26.54
C GLY A 202 11.44 9.87 27.52
N PRO A 203 11.22 10.15 28.82
CA PRO A 203 10.87 9.12 29.81
C PRO A 203 9.57 8.36 29.50
N VAL A 204 8.55 9.06 29.01
CA VAL A 204 7.27 8.43 28.63
C VAL A 204 7.49 7.45 27.47
N MET A 205 8.28 7.84 26.47
CA MET A 205 8.57 6.99 25.32
C MET A 205 9.39 5.77 25.72
N LEU A 206 10.38 5.91 26.62
CA LEU A 206 11.11 4.79 27.18
C LEU A 206 10.19 3.80 27.90
N GLY A 207 9.21 4.30 28.67
CA GLY A 207 8.20 3.46 29.31
C GLY A 207 7.34 2.68 28.30
N VAL A 208 6.90 3.34 27.22
CA VAL A 208 6.13 2.71 26.15
C VAL A 208 6.97 1.65 25.42
N SER A 209 8.22 1.98 25.05
CA SER A 209 9.13 1.03 24.41
C SER A 209 9.43 -0.17 25.30
N ALA A 210 9.67 0.04 26.60
CA ALA A 210 9.91 -1.06 27.55
C ALA A 210 8.70 -2.01 27.65
N VAL A 211 7.48 -1.48 27.66
CA VAL A 211 6.26 -2.31 27.68
C VAL A 211 6.10 -3.10 26.38
N LEU A 212 6.27 -2.44 25.23
CA LEU A 212 6.15 -3.08 23.91
C LEU A 212 7.25 -4.13 23.69
N GLY A 213 8.50 -3.78 24.00
CA GLY A 213 9.66 -4.65 23.95
C GLY A 213 9.51 -5.84 24.91
N GLY A 214 9.02 -5.62 26.12
CA GLY A 214 8.70 -6.68 27.08
C GLY A 214 7.61 -7.63 26.59
N ALA A 215 6.56 -7.11 25.95
CA ALA A 215 5.51 -7.95 25.37
C ALA A 215 6.03 -8.81 24.20
N VAL A 216 6.84 -8.24 23.32
CA VAL A 216 7.50 -8.97 22.23
C VAL A 216 8.49 -10.00 22.78
N GLY A 217 9.33 -9.61 23.74
CA GLY A 217 10.29 -10.48 24.40
C GLY A 217 9.62 -11.65 25.11
N TRP A 218 8.47 -11.41 25.76
CA TRP A 218 7.64 -12.47 26.33
C TRP A 218 7.17 -13.44 25.24
N LEU A 219 6.57 -12.94 24.14
CA LEU A 219 6.12 -13.79 23.03
C LEU A 219 7.25 -14.65 22.44
N VAL A 220 8.46 -14.11 22.34
CA VAL A 220 9.65 -14.86 21.91
C VAL A 220 10.03 -15.91 22.94
N SER A 221 10.07 -15.55 24.24
CA SER A 221 10.47 -16.47 25.32
C SER A 221 9.56 -17.70 25.46
N VAL A 222 8.27 -17.55 25.15
CA VAL A 222 7.30 -18.66 25.17
C VAL A 222 7.07 -19.28 23.79
N ASN A 223 7.88 -18.95 22.78
CA ASN A 223 7.74 -19.43 21.40
C ASN A 223 6.36 -19.15 20.76
N LEU A 224 5.66 -18.11 21.20
CA LEU A 224 4.34 -17.72 20.72
C LEU A 224 4.37 -16.64 19.63
N LEU A 225 5.55 -16.15 19.24
CA LEU A 225 5.67 -15.18 18.15
C LEU A 225 4.96 -15.60 16.84
N PRO A 226 4.92 -16.89 16.44
CA PRO A 226 4.15 -17.31 15.26
C PRO A 226 2.65 -16.99 15.32
N LEU A 227 2.06 -16.84 16.52
CA LEU A 227 0.65 -16.47 16.67
C LEU A 227 0.35 -15.04 16.21
N VAL A 228 1.37 -14.19 16.13
CA VAL A 228 1.23 -12.81 15.61
C VAL A 228 0.72 -12.83 14.16
N SER A 229 0.99 -13.89 13.39
CA SER A 229 0.49 -14.05 12.01
C SER A 229 -1.04 -14.13 11.93
N ILE A 230 -1.74 -14.53 12.99
CA ILE A 230 -3.21 -14.53 13.06
C ILE A 230 -3.76 -13.10 12.92
N ILE A 231 -3.01 -12.11 13.42
CA ILE A 231 -3.39 -10.70 13.34
C ILE A 231 -2.80 -10.07 12.08
N VAL A 232 -1.51 -10.32 11.82
CA VAL A 232 -0.75 -9.63 10.77
C VAL A 232 -1.23 -9.99 9.37
N GLU A 233 -1.46 -11.27 9.07
CA GLU A 233 -1.80 -11.66 7.69
C GLU A 233 -3.18 -11.14 7.25
N PRO A 234 -4.26 -11.23 8.06
CA PRO A 234 -5.51 -10.56 7.74
C PRO A 234 -5.36 -9.03 7.68
N ALA A 235 -4.60 -8.44 8.60
CA ALA A 235 -4.36 -7.01 8.60
C ALA A 235 -3.66 -6.54 7.31
N LYS A 236 -2.69 -7.31 6.78
CA LYS A 236 -2.03 -7.05 5.49
C LYS A 236 -3.05 -6.99 4.35
N VAL A 237 -3.85 -8.04 4.19
CA VAL A 237 -4.88 -8.13 3.14
C VAL A 237 -5.90 -6.98 3.23
N LEU A 238 -6.17 -6.48 4.44
CA LEU A 238 -7.08 -5.36 4.71
C LEU A 238 -6.40 -3.96 4.65
N PHE A 239 -5.13 -3.88 4.24
CA PHE A 239 -4.31 -2.65 4.15
C PHE A 239 -4.04 -1.96 5.49
N LEU A 240 -3.98 -2.74 6.56
CA LEU A 240 -3.60 -2.29 7.89
C LEU A 240 -2.11 -2.53 8.18
N ASN A 241 -1.35 -3.09 7.23
CA ASN A 241 0.08 -3.35 7.34
C ASN A 241 0.89 -2.10 7.65
N ASN A 242 0.54 -0.97 7.04
CA ASN A 242 1.19 0.31 7.26
C ASN A 242 1.17 0.75 8.73
N ALA A 243 0.05 0.56 9.43
CA ALA A 243 -0.05 0.91 10.85
C ALA A 243 0.81 -0.02 11.72
N ILE A 244 0.83 -1.30 11.39
CA ILE A 244 1.52 -2.34 12.17
C ILE A 244 3.04 -2.26 11.95
N ASN A 245 3.48 -2.22 10.69
CA ASN A 245 4.90 -2.22 10.38
C ASN A 245 5.57 -0.91 10.79
N HIS A 246 5.07 0.22 10.31
CA HIS A 246 5.69 1.52 10.59
C HIS A 246 5.43 2.01 12.01
N GLY A 247 4.29 1.64 12.61
CA GLY A 247 3.95 2.06 13.98
C GLY A 247 4.55 1.20 15.09
N VAL A 248 4.84 -0.08 14.83
CA VAL A 248 5.26 -1.03 15.89
C VAL A 248 6.52 -1.80 15.52
N PHE A 249 6.51 -2.60 14.46
CA PHE A 249 7.60 -3.55 14.20
C PHE A 249 8.90 -2.91 13.73
N THR A 250 8.84 -1.88 12.87
CA THR A 250 10.04 -1.21 12.37
C THR A 250 10.81 -0.51 13.51
N PRO A 251 10.18 0.32 14.37
CA PRO A 251 10.88 0.92 15.51
C PRO A 251 11.50 -0.12 16.46
N LEU A 252 10.73 -1.12 16.89
CA LEU A 252 11.20 -2.16 17.81
C LEU A 252 12.29 -3.03 17.17
N GLY A 253 12.17 -3.33 15.89
CA GLY A 253 13.17 -4.12 15.16
C GLY A 253 14.48 -3.36 15.00
N ILE A 254 14.42 -2.04 14.83
CA ILE A 254 15.62 -1.19 14.77
C ILE A 254 16.34 -1.20 16.12
N GLU A 255 15.61 -1.02 17.22
CA GLU A 255 16.15 -1.10 18.58
C GLU A 255 16.81 -2.47 18.82
N GLN A 256 16.11 -3.56 18.49
CA GLN A 256 16.64 -4.92 18.62
C GLN A 256 17.89 -5.16 17.73
N ALA A 257 17.88 -4.69 16.49
CA ALA A 257 18.98 -4.88 15.55
C ALA A 257 20.21 -4.06 15.94
N ALA A 258 20.03 -2.91 16.61
CA ALA A 258 21.15 -2.14 17.14
C ALA A 258 21.91 -2.90 18.24
N GLU A 259 21.22 -3.71 19.05
CA GLU A 259 21.84 -4.51 20.11
C GLU A 259 22.35 -5.88 19.63
N THR A 260 21.59 -6.55 18.75
CA THR A 260 21.84 -7.95 18.38
C THR A 260 22.29 -8.15 16.94
N GLY A 261 22.49 -7.06 16.19
CA GLY A 261 22.88 -7.04 14.77
C GLY A 261 21.78 -7.46 13.78
N LYS A 262 20.64 -7.97 14.26
CA LYS A 262 19.50 -8.38 13.44
C LYS A 262 18.19 -8.39 14.22
N SER A 263 17.07 -8.31 13.52
CA SER A 263 15.74 -8.47 14.12
C SER A 263 14.85 -9.37 13.26
N ILE A 264 14.15 -10.29 13.93
CA ILE A 264 13.08 -11.09 13.34
C ILE A 264 11.84 -10.24 13.00
N LEU A 265 11.63 -9.12 13.70
CA LEU A 265 10.45 -8.27 13.53
C LEU A 265 10.37 -7.67 12.12
N PHE A 266 11.52 -7.46 11.47
CA PHE A 266 11.56 -7.01 10.08
C PHE A 266 11.01 -8.05 9.09
N LEU A 267 11.06 -9.34 9.41
CA LEU A 267 10.54 -10.40 8.54
C LEU A 267 9.05 -10.66 8.72
N ILE A 268 8.44 -10.20 9.82
CA ILE A 268 7.03 -10.47 10.10
C ILE A 268 6.13 -9.96 8.97
N GLU A 269 6.42 -8.78 8.41
CA GLU A 269 5.71 -8.29 7.24
C GLU A 269 6.46 -8.55 5.93
N ALA A 270 7.79 -8.39 5.93
CA ALA A 270 8.58 -8.38 4.70
C ALA A 270 8.80 -9.76 4.08
N ASN A 271 8.55 -10.86 4.80
CA ASN A 271 8.72 -12.21 4.23
C ASN A 271 7.80 -12.39 3.00
N PRO A 272 8.36 -12.59 1.79
CA PRO A 272 7.56 -12.72 0.59
C PRO A 272 6.98 -14.13 0.40
N GLY A 273 7.38 -15.10 1.23
CA GLY A 273 7.00 -16.51 1.15
C GLY A 273 5.49 -16.76 1.16
N PRO A 274 4.72 -16.24 2.14
CA PRO A 274 3.27 -16.47 2.17
C PRO A 274 2.56 -16.00 0.89
N GLY A 275 2.88 -14.80 0.39
CA GLY A 275 2.33 -14.27 -0.86
C GLY A 275 2.72 -15.09 -2.08
N LEU A 276 4.00 -15.50 -2.18
CA LEU A 276 4.48 -16.39 -3.24
C LEU A 276 3.71 -17.71 -3.26
N GLY A 277 3.53 -18.35 -2.10
CA GLY A 277 2.80 -19.60 -1.99
C GLY A 277 1.34 -19.49 -2.44
N LEU A 278 0.68 -18.39 -2.07
CA LEU A 278 -0.69 -18.12 -2.52
C LEU A 278 -0.77 -17.97 -4.04
N LEU A 279 0.11 -17.17 -4.63
CA LEU A 279 0.12 -16.92 -6.07
C LEU A 279 0.49 -18.17 -6.87
N LEU A 280 1.40 -19.00 -6.37
CA LEU A 280 1.67 -20.33 -6.94
C LEU A 280 0.42 -21.21 -6.90
N ALA A 281 -0.35 -21.18 -5.80
CA ALA A 281 -1.57 -21.98 -5.69
C ALA A 281 -2.60 -21.54 -6.73
N PHE A 282 -2.77 -20.23 -6.95
CA PHE A 282 -3.63 -19.70 -8.02
C PHE A 282 -3.12 -20.02 -9.42
N THR A 283 -1.79 -20.01 -9.63
CA THR A 283 -1.17 -20.39 -10.91
C THR A 283 -1.54 -21.82 -11.32
N PHE A 284 -1.48 -22.77 -10.37
CA PHE A 284 -1.75 -24.19 -10.68
C PHE A 284 -3.23 -24.57 -10.55
N PHE A 285 -3.91 -24.07 -9.51
CA PHE A 285 -5.24 -24.53 -9.10
C PHE A 285 -6.34 -23.46 -9.21
N GLY A 286 -6.00 -22.22 -9.50
CA GLY A 286 -6.97 -21.15 -9.75
C GLY A 286 -7.80 -21.39 -11.02
N VAL A 287 -8.76 -20.50 -11.25
CA VAL A 287 -9.63 -20.50 -12.44
C VAL A 287 -9.70 -19.08 -13.03
N GLY A 288 -10.01 -18.99 -14.33
CA GLY A 288 -10.17 -17.72 -15.05
C GLY A 288 -9.00 -16.74 -14.91
N ALA A 289 -9.34 -15.45 -14.80
CA ALA A 289 -8.38 -14.35 -14.68
C ALA A 289 -7.39 -14.50 -13.53
N ALA A 290 -7.82 -15.09 -12.40
CA ALA A 290 -6.94 -15.32 -11.26
C ALA A 290 -5.83 -16.34 -11.60
N LYS A 291 -6.13 -17.35 -12.41
CA LYS A 291 -5.10 -18.29 -12.89
C LYS A 291 -4.17 -17.62 -13.91
N ALA A 292 -4.73 -16.93 -14.89
CA ALA A 292 -3.98 -16.34 -16.00
C ALA A 292 -2.99 -15.24 -15.53
N SER A 293 -3.40 -14.45 -14.54
CA SER A 293 -2.62 -13.30 -14.06
C SER A 293 -1.61 -13.62 -12.95
N ALA A 294 -1.81 -14.71 -12.20
CA ALA A 294 -0.98 -15.04 -11.03
C ALA A 294 0.53 -15.16 -11.33
N PRO A 295 0.99 -15.77 -12.45
CA PRO A 295 2.42 -15.81 -12.79
C PRO A 295 3.06 -14.42 -12.93
N GLY A 296 2.34 -13.46 -13.53
CA GLY A 296 2.81 -12.07 -13.64
C GLY A 296 2.85 -11.39 -12.27
N ALA A 297 1.86 -11.63 -11.43
CA ALA A 297 1.81 -11.10 -10.06
C ALA A 297 2.97 -11.64 -9.20
N ILE A 298 3.45 -12.88 -9.42
CA ILE A 298 4.61 -13.44 -8.70
C ILE A 298 5.85 -12.57 -8.92
N ILE A 299 6.10 -12.13 -10.16
CA ILE A 299 7.28 -11.33 -10.47
C ILE A 299 7.27 -10.02 -9.69
N ILE A 300 6.12 -9.34 -9.71
CA ILE A 300 5.91 -8.06 -9.03
C ILE A 300 5.96 -8.21 -7.50
N GLN A 301 5.38 -9.28 -6.97
CA GLN A 301 5.34 -9.56 -5.54
C GLN A 301 6.72 -9.95 -4.99
N PHE A 302 7.32 -10.97 -5.59
CA PHE A 302 8.48 -11.65 -5.04
C PHE A 302 9.75 -10.87 -5.31
N PHE A 303 9.96 -10.42 -6.56
CA PHE A 303 11.15 -9.64 -6.93
C PHE A 303 10.94 -8.14 -6.78
N GLY A 304 9.73 -7.65 -7.07
CA GLY A 304 9.40 -6.23 -6.90
C GLY A 304 9.10 -5.85 -5.44
N GLY A 305 8.71 -6.80 -4.60
CA GLY A 305 8.41 -6.55 -3.18
C GLY A 305 7.10 -5.80 -2.94
N ILE A 306 6.23 -5.72 -3.95
CA ILE A 306 4.91 -5.09 -3.83
C ILE A 306 3.93 -6.15 -3.36
N HIS A 307 3.76 -6.29 -2.05
CA HIS A 307 2.93 -7.34 -1.45
C HIS A 307 1.44 -7.12 -1.71
N GLU A 308 1.03 -5.88 -1.99
CA GLU A 308 -0.35 -5.52 -2.30
C GLU A 308 -0.90 -6.24 -3.54
N ILE A 309 -0.03 -6.75 -4.42
CA ILE A 309 -0.41 -7.41 -5.66
C ILE A 309 -1.12 -8.75 -5.40
N TYR A 310 -0.86 -9.43 -4.28
CA TYR A 310 -1.50 -10.71 -3.97
C TYR A 310 -2.81 -10.55 -3.17
N PHE A 311 -3.10 -9.37 -2.63
CA PHE A 311 -4.29 -9.15 -1.78
C PHE A 311 -5.61 -9.38 -2.53
N PRO A 312 -5.78 -8.97 -3.83
CA PRO A 312 -6.98 -9.32 -4.59
C PRO A 312 -7.24 -10.82 -4.71
N TYR A 313 -6.18 -11.63 -4.75
CA TYR A 313 -6.31 -13.10 -4.80
C TYR A 313 -6.81 -13.64 -3.46
N ALA A 314 -6.30 -13.11 -2.34
CA ALA A 314 -6.79 -13.46 -1.01
C ALA A 314 -8.23 -12.99 -0.78
N LEU A 315 -8.61 -11.82 -1.30
CA LEU A 315 -9.97 -11.25 -1.18
C LEU A 315 -11.00 -11.94 -2.08
N SER A 316 -10.61 -12.38 -3.28
CA SER A 316 -11.50 -13.18 -4.13
C SER A 316 -11.76 -14.57 -3.54
N LYS A 317 -10.85 -15.08 -2.70
CA LYS A 317 -11.01 -16.33 -1.95
C LYS A 317 -10.65 -16.17 -0.48
N PRO A 318 -11.50 -15.53 0.36
CA PRO A 318 -11.15 -15.19 1.74
C PRO A 318 -10.69 -16.36 2.61
N ILE A 319 -11.14 -17.58 2.33
CA ILE A 319 -10.67 -18.78 3.04
C ILE A 319 -9.15 -19.00 2.92
N THR A 320 -8.54 -18.54 1.83
CA THR A 320 -7.08 -18.62 1.60
C THR A 320 -6.28 -17.73 2.57
N ILE A 321 -6.92 -16.81 3.30
CA ILE A 321 -6.28 -16.07 4.40
C ILE A 321 -5.82 -17.04 5.49
N LEU A 322 -6.50 -18.16 5.72
CA LEU A 322 -6.03 -19.20 6.65
C LEU A 322 -4.71 -19.82 6.20
N ALA A 323 -4.52 -19.98 4.88
CA ALA A 323 -3.24 -20.45 4.32
C ALA A 323 -2.14 -19.41 4.50
N LEU A 324 -2.44 -18.11 4.30
CA LEU A 324 -1.51 -17.01 4.58
C LEU A 324 -1.10 -16.98 6.05
N ILE A 325 -2.04 -17.10 6.99
CA ILE A 325 -1.76 -17.17 8.44
C ILE A 325 -0.81 -18.32 8.74
N ALA A 326 -1.11 -19.52 8.22
CA ALA A 326 -0.28 -20.70 8.46
C ALA A 326 1.14 -20.55 7.88
N GLY A 327 1.27 -20.08 6.63
CA GLY A 327 2.57 -19.86 6.02
C GLY A 327 3.37 -18.74 6.70
N GLY A 328 2.70 -17.64 7.07
CA GLY A 328 3.30 -16.57 7.86
C GLY A 328 3.82 -17.09 9.21
N ALA A 329 3.00 -17.87 9.92
CA ALA A 329 3.38 -18.48 11.19
C ALA A 329 4.56 -19.45 11.01
N THR A 330 4.59 -20.24 9.93
CA THR A 330 5.73 -21.11 9.60
C THR A 330 7.01 -20.31 9.36
N GLY A 331 6.95 -19.21 8.62
CA GLY A 331 8.09 -18.32 8.39
C GLY A 331 8.63 -17.71 9.69
N VAL A 332 7.74 -17.20 10.54
CA VAL A 332 8.11 -16.65 11.86
C VAL A 332 8.69 -17.73 12.77
N ALA A 333 8.06 -18.91 12.83
CA ALA A 333 8.54 -20.03 13.64
C ALA A 333 9.94 -20.49 13.20
N THR A 334 10.19 -20.58 11.90
CA THR A 334 11.49 -20.99 11.36
C THR A 334 12.59 -20.01 11.78
N ASN A 335 12.36 -18.71 11.61
CA ASN A 335 13.33 -17.69 12.01
C ASN A 335 13.51 -17.63 13.53
N MET A 336 12.45 -17.83 14.32
CA MET A 336 12.54 -17.81 15.78
C MET A 336 13.36 -19.00 16.30
N LEU A 337 13.09 -20.20 15.79
CA LEU A 337 13.78 -21.43 16.22
C LEU A 337 15.25 -21.47 15.77
N LEU A 338 15.54 -20.98 14.57
CA LEU A 338 16.89 -20.99 13.98
C LEU A 338 17.62 -19.64 14.12
N GLN A 339 17.04 -18.70 14.88
CA GLN A 339 17.58 -17.37 15.14
C GLN A 339 17.90 -16.55 13.87
N GLY A 340 17.01 -16.61 12.88
CA GLY A 340 17.06 -15.79 11.67
C GLY A 340 16.50 -14.37 11.88
N GLY A 341 17.03 -13.40 11.14
CA GLY A 341 16.57 -12.02 11.17
C GLY A 341 17.20 -11.15 10.09
N LEU A 342 16.80 -9.88 10.01
CA LEU A 342 17.38 -8.90 9.09
C LEU A 342 18.15 -7.82 9.86
N ALA A 343 19.23 -7.30 9.29
CA ALA A 343 19.99 -6.20 9.87
C ALA A 343 19.24 -4.85 9.82
N PHE A 344 18.35 -4.69 8.83
CA PHE A 344 17.56 -3.48 8.63
C PHE A 344 16.20 -3.82 7.99
N PRO A 345 15.19 -2.92 8.05
CA PRO A 345 13.91 -3.14 7.41
C PRO A 345 14.06 -3.31 5.88
N ALA A 346 13.50 -4.39 5.32
CA ALA A 346 13.46 -4.59 3.87
C ALA A 346 12.32 -3.75 3.26
N ALA A 347 12.67 -2.68 2.56
CA ALA A 347 11.73 -1.81 1.86
C ALA A 347 12.21 -1.55 0.41
N PRO A 348 11.48 -2.01 -0.63
CA PRO A 348 10.28 -2.86 -0.58
C PRO A 348 10.56 -4.26 -0.03
N GLY A 349 9.54 -5.02 0.37
CA GLY A 349 9.66 -6.38 0.92
C GLY A 349 10.02 -7.45 -0.12
N SER A 350 10.88 -7.13 -1.09
CA SER A 350 11.30 -8.06 -2.15
C SER A 350 12.28 -9.08 -1.61
N ILE A 351 12.36 -10.24 -2.26
CA ILE A 351 13.41 -11.22 -1.94
C ILE A 351 14.80 -10.60 -2.07
N ILE A 352 15.00 -9.68 -3.02
CA ILE A 352 16.27 -8.97 -3.22
C ILE A 352 16.62 -8.12 -1.99
N ALA A 353 15.69 -7.30 -1.51
CA ALA A 353 15.90 -6.49 -0.32
C ALA A 353 16.07 -7.36 0.94
N VAL A 354 15.29 -8.44 1.05
CA VAL A 354 15.43 -9.43 2.12
C VAL A 354 16.79 -10.10 2.09
N THR A 355 17.33 -10.46 0.91
CA THR A 355 18.67 -11.02 0.75
C THR A 355 19.73 -10.05 1.26
N PHE A 356 19.69 -8.80 0.82
CA PHE A 356 20.65 -7.79 1.27
C PHE A 356 20.56 -7.52 2.78
N ALA A 357 19.35 -7.50 3.34
CA ALA A 357 19.18 -7.29 4.76
C ALA A 357 19.53 -8.53 5.60
N ALA A 358 19.48 -9.74 5.02
CA ALA A 358 19.79 -11.00 5.70
C ALA A 358 21.27 -11.42 5.58
N ILE A 359 22.00 -10.96 4.55
CA ILE A 359 23.39 -11.38 4.33
C ILE A 359 24.38 -10.72 5.30
N GLY A 360 24.08 -9.51 5.79
CA GLY A 360 24.93 -8.77 6.72
C GLY A 360 25.32 -9.60 7.96
N PRO A 361 24.36 -10.21 8.69
CA PRO A 361 24.65 -11.09 9.82
C PRO A 361 25.29 -12.45 9.47
N GLY A 362 25.72 -12.65 8.21
CA GLY A 362 26.44 -13.84 7.74
C GLY A 362 25.60 -14.80 6.88
N VAL A 363 26.30 -15.69 6.16
CA VAL A 363 25.69 -16.67 5.23
C VAL A 363 24.75 -17.62 5.96
N GLY A 364 25.07 -18.04 7.19
CA GLY A 364 24.20 -18.90 8.00
C GLY A 364 22.83 -18.24 8.25
N ASN A 365 22.81 -16.94 8.57
CA ASN A 365 21.58 -16.18 8.73
C ASN A 365 20.79 -16.10 7.41
N LEU A 366 21.47 -15.82 6.30
CA LEU A 366 20.85 -15.79 4.98
C LEU A 366 20.16 -17.12 4.62
N LEU A 367 20.82 -18.26 4.90
CA LEU A 367 20.25 -19.58 4.65
C LEU A 367 19.01 -19.86 5.51
N VAL A 368 19.01 -19.45 6.78
CA VAL A 368 17.84 -19.54 7.66
C VAL A 368 16.69 -18.70 7.12
N VAL A 369 16.97 -17.46 6.69
CA VAL A 369 15.94 -16.58 6.12
C VAL A 369 15.37 -17.19 4.84
N TYR A 370 16.19 -17.70 3.93
CA TYR A 370 15.72 -18.41 2.73
C TYR A 370 14.89 -19.64 3.06
N LEU A 371 15.33 -20.46 4.02
CA LEU A 371 14.56 -21.60 4.48
C LEU A 371 13.17 -21.16 4.98
N SER A 372 13.10 -20.06 5.75
CA SER A 372 11.84 -19.51 6.23
C SER A 372 10.91 -19.04 5.10
N VAL A 373 11.46 -18.45 4.04
CA VAL A 373 10.71 -18.02 2.85
C VAL A 373 10.15 -19.24 2.10
N ILE A 374 11.00 -20.26 1.90
CA ILE A 374 10.63 -21.50 1.19
C ILE A 374 9.55 -22.28 1.95
N LEU A 375 9.72 -22.45 3.26
CA LEU A 375 8.76 -23.17 4.09
C LEU A 375 7.43 -22.40 4.18
N ALA A 376 7.47 -21.08 4.36
CA ALA A 376 6.27 -20.25 4.34
C ALA A 376 5.51 -20.36 3.00
N ALA A 377 6.23 -20.27 1.88
CA ALA A 377 5.64 -20.43 0.55
C ALA A 377 5.04 -21.82 0.34
N THR A 378 5.74 -22.87 0.79
CA THR A 378 5.28 -24.26 0.65
C THR A 378 4.02 -24.50 1.46
N VAL A 379 3.98 -24.07 2.73
CA VAL A 379 2.79 -24.23 3.58
C VAL A 379 1.61 -23.47 3.01
N THR A 380 1.78 -22.20 2.59
CA THR A 380 0.69 -21.45 1.96
C THR A 380 0.25 -22.12 0.66
N PHE A 381 1.18 -22.55 -0.19
CA PHE A 381 0.87 -23.20 -1.46
C PHE A 381 0.04 -24.47 -1.29
N LEU A 382 0.44 -25.35 -0.37
CA LEU A 382 -0.25 -26.62 -0.12
C LEU A 382 -1.66 -26.38 0.42
N LEU A 383 -1.81 -25.51 1.44
CA LEU A 383 -3.11 -25.24 2.05
C LEU A 383 -4.04 -24.49 1.10
N ALA A 384 -3.55 -23.43 0.43
CA ALA A 384 -4.34 -22.70 -0.56
C ALA A 384 -4.69 -23.60 -1.75
N GLY A 385 -3.77 -24.46 -2.20
CA GLY A 385 -4.02 -25.41 -3.29
C GLY A 385 -5.13 -26.41 -2.95
N ILE A 386 -5.15 -26.94 -1.73
CA ILE A 386 -6.23 -27.80 -1.23
C ILE A 386 -7.56 -27.03 -1.23
N MET A 387 -7.58 -25.80 -0.70
CA MET A 387 -8.78 -24.97 -0.62
C MET A 387 -9.34 -24.65 -2.01
N LEU A 388 -8.49 -24.22 -2.94
CA LEU A 388 -8.87 -23.89 -4.32
C LEU A 388 -9.36 -25.13 -5.08
N ARG A 389 -8.70 -26.28 -4.90
CA ARG A 389 -9.12 -27.52 -5.53
C ARG A 389 -10.46 -28.02 -4.98
N ALA A 390 -10.70 -27.86 -3.68
CA ALA A 390 -11.96 -28.24 -3.04
C ALA A 390 -13.14 -27.37 -3.50
N SER A 391 -12.92 -26.07 -3.76
CA SER A 391 -13.97 -25.16 -4.26
C SER A 391 -14.10 -25.13 -5.78
N ARG A 392 -13.19 -25.74 -6.54
CA ARG A 392 -13.07 -25.60 -8.00
C ARG A 392 -14.37 -25.80 -8.78
N LYS A 393 -15.17 -26.83 -8.45
CA LYS A 393 -16.43 -27.10 -9.15
C LYS A 393 -17.43 -25.95 -8.99
N ARG A 394 -17.63 -25.52 -7.74
CA ARG A 394 -18.47 -24.36 -7.40
C ARG A 394 -17.93 -23.08 -8.04
N ASP A 395 -16.62 -22.96 -8.14
CA ASP A 395 -15.95 -21.77 -8.69
C ASP A 395 -16.08 -21.64 -10.21
N LEU A 396 -16.15 -22.77 -10.92
CA LEU A 396 -16.46 -22.82 -12.34
C LEU A 396 -17.96 -22.55 -12.58
N GLU A 397 -18.83 -23.11 -11.75
CA GLU A 397 -20.29 -22.91 -11.83
C GLU A 397 -20.70 -21.46 -11.49
N ALA A 398 -19.97 -20.79 -10.61
CA ALA A 398 -20.25 -19.41 -10.20
C ALA A 398 -19.66 -18.33 -11.14
N GLY A 399 -19.07 -18.70 -12.28
CA GLY A 399 -18.55 -17.73 -13.24
C GLY A 399 -17.45 -16.82 -12.68
N LEU A 400 -16.61 -17.34 -11.78
CA LEU A 400 -15.63 -16.53 -11.01
C LEU A 400 -14.50 -15.89 -11.82
N GLY A 401 -14.61 -15.84 -13.15
CA GLY A 401 -13.86 -14.89 -13.97
C GLY A 401 -14.09 -13.43 -13.56
N GLY A 402 -15.23 -13.10 -12.94
CA GLY A 402 -15.57 -11.76 -12.45
C GLY A 402 -15.10 -11.40 -11.02
N ASP A 403 -14.79 -12.39 -10.17
CA ASP A 403 -14.52 -12.17 -8.74
C ASP A 403 -13.20 -11.44 -8.48
N LEU A 404 -12.21 -11.64 -9.35
CA LEU A 404 -10.92 -10.97 -9.22
C LEU A 404 -11.06 -9.46 -9.48
N SER A 405 -11.94 -9.05 -10.41
CA SER A 405 -12.19 -7.63 -10.70
C SER A 405 -12.80 -6.92 -9.48
N ALA A 406 -13.81 -7.54 -8.87
CA ALA A 406 -14.42 -7.04 -7.63
C ALA A 406 -13.42 -7.00 -6.47
N ALA A 407 -12.57 -8.02 -6.35
CA ALA A 407 -11.52 -8.06 -5.32
C ALA A 407 -10.43 -7.00 -5.55
N ILE A 408 -10.09 -6.68 -6.80
CA ILE A 408 -9.20 -5.56 -7.13
C ILE A 408 -9.85 -4.24 -6.71
N ALA A 409 -11.13 -4.02 -7.06
CA ALA A 409 -11.86 -2.82 -6.64
C ALA A 409 -11.92 -2.70 -5.10
N GLN A 410 -12.16 -3.81 -4.39
CA GLN A 410 -12.15 -3.85 -2.94
C GLN A 410 -10.75 -3.58 -2.36
N THR A 411 -9.70 -4.09 -2.99
CA THR A 411 -8.30 -3.83 -2.63
C THR A 411 -7.98 -2.35 -2.71
N GLU A 412 -8.41 -1.68 -3.79
CA GLU A 412 -8.19 -0.25 -3.99
C GLU A 412 -9.03 0.62 -3.05
N ALA A 413 -10.28 0.20 -2.78
CA ALA A 413 -11.11 0.82 -1.76
C ALA A 413 -10.47 0.71 -0.36
N ASN A 414 -9.92 -0.46 -0.02
CA ASN A 414 -9.20 -0.68 1.24
C ASN A 414 -7.92 0.17 1.32
N LYS A 415 -7.23 0.35 0.20
CA LYS A 415 -6.03 1.20 0.07
C LYS A 415 -6.36 2.69 0.11
N GLY A 416 -7.59 3.07 -0.25
CA GLY A 416 -8.06 4.45 -0.32
C GLY A 416 -7.54 5.23 -1.54
N LYS A 417 -6.86 4.57 -2.48
CA LYS A 417 -6.37 5.13 -3.75
C LYS A 417 -6.10 4.03 -4.78
N GLU A 418 -6.17 4.36 -6.06
CA GLU A 418 -5.80 3.46 -7.13
C GLU A 418 -4.31 3.08 -7.08
N SER A 419 -4.00 1.86 -7.52
CA SER A 419 -2.65 1.31 -7.52
C SER A 419 -2.17 1.03 -8.94
N ALA A 420 -1.11 1.71 -9.39
CA ALA A 420 -0.49 1.45 -10.69
C ALA A 420 -0.05 -0.02 -10.84
N ALA A 421 0.43 -0.65 -9.76
CA ALA A 421 0.79 -2.06 -9.75
C ALA A 421 -0.39 -3.01 -10.01
N LEU A 422 -1.62 -2.60 -9.67
CA LEU A 422 -2.84 -3.38 -9.93
C LEU A 422 -3.44 -3.11 -11.32
N ALA A 423 -2.93 -2.13 -12.07
CA ALA A 423 -3.48 -1.77 -13.38
C ALA A 423 -3.37 -2.91 -14.40
N GLY A 424 -2.23 -3.61 -14.41
CA GLY A 424 -2.03 -4.79 -15.26
C GLY A 424 -2.99 -5.94 -14.90
N LEU A 425 -3.29 -6.11 -13.61
CA LEU A 425 -4.29 -7.08 -13.14
C LEU A 425 -5.70 -6.73 -13.61
N ARG A 426 -6.09 -5.45 -13.53
CA ARG A 426 -7.40 -4.98 -14.03
C ARG A 426 -7.56 -5.23 -15.53
N ALA A 427 -6.52 -4.95 -16.32
CA ALA A 427 -6.53 -5.21 -17.75
C ALA A 427 -6.73 -6.71 -18.06
N SER A 428 -6.01 -7.60 -17.34
CA SER A 428 -6.17 -9.05 -17.51
C SER A 428 -7.56 -9.56 -17.10
N ALA A 429 -8.12 -9.04 -16.00
CA ALA A 429 -9.45 -9.41 -15.54
C ALA A 429 -10.56 -8.91 -16.48
N GLY A 430 -10.39 -7.72 -17.08
CA GLY A 430 -11.33 -7.16 -18.04
C GLY A 430 -11.32 -7.88 -19.39
N ALA A 431 -10.16 -8.37 -19.84
CA ALA A 431 -10.05 -9.14 -21.09
C ALA A 431 -10.75 -10.50 -20.98
N ASP A 432 -10.57 -11.21 -19.86
CA ASP A 432 -11.23 -12.51 -19.63
C ASP A 432 -12.75 -12.36 -19.43
N ALA A 433 -13.21 -11.27 -18.80
CA ALA A 433 -14.65 -11.00 -18.67
C ALA A 433 -15.33 -10.73 -20.02
N ARG A 434 -14.61 -10.09 -20.96
CA ARG A 434 -15.08 -9.91 -22.34
C ARG A 434 -15.09 -11.23 -23.11
N ALA A 435 -14.01 -12.00 -23.04
CA ALA A 435 -13.93 -13.30 -23.71
C ALA A 435 -14.97 -14.31 -23.20
N ALA A 436 -15.36 -14.24 -21.92
CA ALA A 436 -16.45 -15.04 -21.36
C ALA A 436 -17.83 -14.56 -21.87
N GLY A 437 -18.05 -13.24 -21.98
CA GLY A 437 -19.25 -12.68 -22.58
C GLY A 437 -19.41 -13.04 -24.05
N ASP A 438 -18.33 -12.96 -24.84
CA ASP A 438 -18.31 -13.34 -26.25
C ASP A 438 -18.58 -14.85 -26.43
N ALA A 439 -18.16 -15.69 -25.48
CA ALA A 439 -18.40 -17.12 -25.50
C ALA A 439 -19.84 -17.50 -25.11
N ASP A 440 -20.44 -16.79 -24.15
CA ASP A 440 -21.85 -16.96 -23.78
C ASP A 440 -22.77 -16.46 -24.91
N GLU A 441 -22.45 -15.33 -25.55
CA GLU A 441 -23.17 -14.84 -26.73
C GLU A 441 -23.08 -15.84 -27.90
N ALA A 442 -21.89 -16.40 -28.17
CA ALA A 442 -21.73 -17.42 -29.20
C ALA A 442 -22.45 -18.74 -28.86
N TYR A 443 -22.57 -19.08 -27.57
CA TYR A 443 -23.31 -20.25 -27.11
C TYR A 443 -24.82 -20.05 -27.24
N ASP A 444 -25.33 -18.88 -26.84
CA ASP A 444 -26.75 -18.51 -26.99
C ASP A 444 -27.14 -18.40 -28.46
N GLU A 445 -26.26 -17.87 -29.32
CA GLU A 445 -26.47 -17.81 -30.76
C GLU A 445 -26.51 -19.22 -31.40
N ALA A 446 -25.65 -20.13 -30.93
CA ALA A 446 -25.65 -21.53 -31.35
C ALA A 446 -26.86 -22.33 -30.84
N GLU A 447 -27.33 -22.06 -29.62
CA GLU A 447 -28.51 -22.70 -29.03
C GLU A 447 -29.80 -22.18 -29.68
N THR A 448 -29.87 -20.89 -29.97
CA THR A 448 -30.95 -20.25 -30.74
C THR A 448 -30.99 -20.76 -32.18
N ALA A 449 -29.84 -20.95 -32.83
CA ALA A 449 -29.75 -21.54 -34.17
C ALA A 449 -30.22 -23.00 -34.20
N ARG A 450 -29.97 -23.77 -33.13
CA ARG A 450 -30.45 -25.16 -32.98
C ARG A 450 -31.94 -25.24 -32.69
N ALA A 451 -32.48 -24.35 -31.84
CA ALA A 451 -33.89 -24.32 -31.48
C ALA A 451 -34.79 -23.82 -32.63
N THR A 452 -34.26 -22.98 -33.51
CA THR A 452 -35.01 -22.38 -34.64
C THR A 452 -34.72 -23.00 -36.00
N GLY A 453 -33.91 -24.07 -36.06
CA GLY A 453 -33.58 -24.77 -37.30
C GLY A 453 -32.85 -23.89 -38.33
N GLY A 454 -32.10 -22.88 -37.89
CA GLY A 454 -31.41 -21.93 -38.76
C GLY A 454 -32.31 -20.89 -39.45
N LEU A 455 -33.60 -20.79 -39.10
CA LEU A 455 -34.52 -19.81 -39.70
C LEU A 455 -34.43 -18.42 -39.07
N ALA A 456 -33.63 -18.23 -38.00
CA ALA A 456 -33.40 -16.93 -37.37
C ALA A 456 -32.08 -16.24 -37.81
N SER A 457 -31.22 -16.89 -38.62
CA SER A 457 -29.98 -16.26 -39.11
C SER A 457 -30.23 -15.51 -40.43
N GLY A 458 -30.99 -14.41 -40.38
CA GLY A 458 -31.34 -13.72 -41.62
C GLY A 458 -32.31 -12.56 -41.49
N GLY A 459 -32.25 -11.82 -40.39
CA GLY A 459 -32.85 -10.50 -40.32
C GLY A 459 -31.74 -9.47 -40.17
N ARG A 460 -31.27 -8.88 -41.27
CA ARG A 460 -30.84 -7.48 -41.21
C ARG A 460 -32.10 -6.72 -40.76
N LEU A 461 -32.29 -6.60 -39.45
CA LEU A 461 -33.04 -5.48 -38.92
C LEU A 461 -32.37 -4.27 -39.54
N GLU A 462 -33.11 -3.53 -40.36
CA GLU A 462 -32.71 -2.19 -40.77
C GLU A 462 -32.37 -1.44 -39.48
N THR A 463 -31.09 -1.42 -39.11
CA THR A 463 -30.63 -0.70 -37.93
C THR A 463 -30.88 0.75 -38.26
N LYS A 464 -31.96 1.28 -37.69
CA LYS A 464 -32.33 2.69 -37.77
C LYS A 464 -31.06 3.52 -37.55
N GLN A 465 -30.69 4.31 -38.55
CA GLN A 465 -29.50 5.14 -38.50
C GLN A 465 -29.56 6.03 -37.26
N ILE A 466 -28.53 5.95 -36.42
CA ILE A 466 -28.53 6.63 -35.12
C ILE A 466 -28.28 8.13 -35.33
N SER A 467 -29.34 8.93 -35.23
CA SER A 467 -29.29 10.38 -35.41
C SER A 467 -29.50 11.15 -34.10
N ASN A 468 -30.17 10.54 -33.12
CA ASN A 468 -30.48 11.18 -31.85
C ASN A 468 -30.07 10.31 -30.64
N ILE A 469 -29.04 10.77 -29.92
CA ILE A 469 -28.49 10.12 -28.73
C ILE A 469 -28.93 10.88 -27.48
N VAL A 470 -29.50 10.18 -26.50
CA VAL A 470 -30.00 10.77 -25.25
C VAL A 470 -29.33 10.15 -24.03
N PHE A 471 -28.66 10.98 -23.23
CA PHE A 471 -28.20 10.62 -21.90
C PHE A 471 -29.33 10.73 -20.89
N ALA A 472 -29.68 9.63 -20.23
CA ALA A 472 -30.76 9.60 -19.25
C ALA A 472 -30.25 9.30 -17.83
N CYS A 473 -30.67 10.11 -16.88
CA CYS A 473 -30.49 9.86 -15.45
C CYS A 473 -31.78 10.22 -14.68
N ASP A 474 -31.86 9.94 -13.38
CA ASP A 474 -33.08 10.15 -12.60
C ASP A 474 -33.56 11.61 -12.61
N ALA A 475 -32.64 12.57 -12.45
CA ALA A 475 -32.95 14.00 -12.39
C ALA A 475 -32.81 14.73 -13.73
N GLY A 476 -32.18 14.12 -14.74
CA GLY A 476 -31.88 14.76 -16.02
C GLY A 476 -30.85 15.90 -15.98
N MET A 477 -30.34 16.26 -14.79
CA MET A 477 -29.35 17.33 -14.58
C MET A 477 -28.18 16.80 -13.73
N GLY A 478 -26.95 17.14 -14.12
CA GLY A 478 -25.72 16.70 -13.45
C GLY A 478 -24.81 15.84 -14.35
N SER A 479 -24.51 14.62 -13.92
CA SER A 479 -23.54 13.72 -14.59
C SER A 479 -23.91 13.36 -16.04
N SER A 480 -25.21 13.30 -16.37
CA SER A 480 -25.69 13.06 -17.74
C SER A 480 -25.40 14.22 -18.69
N ALA A 481 -25.42 15.47 -18.20
CA ALA A 481 -25.08 16.65 -19.01
C ALA A 481 -23.58 16.67 -19.35
N MET A 482 -22.73 16.25 -18.41
CA MET A 482 -21.29 16.14 -18.63
C MET A 482 -20.96 15.00 -19.61
N GLY A 483 -21.58 13.82 -19.45
CA GLY A 483 -21.43 12.71 -20.40
C GLY A 483 -21.89 13.06 -21.83
N ALA A 484 -23.05 13.74 -21.95
CA ALA A 484 -23.52 14.27 -23.22
C ALA A 484 -22.52 15.25 -23.86
N SER A 485 -21.88 16.11 -23.07
CA SER A 485 -20.86 17.04 -23.57
C SER A 485 -19.60 16.32 -24.06
N VAL A 486 -19.15 15.28 -23.34
CA VAL A 486 -17.99 14.47 -23.71
C VAL A 486 -18.25 13.72 -25.01
N LEU A 487 -19.38 13.03 -25.13
CA LEU A 487 -19.71 12.27 -26.33
C LEU A 487 -19.93 13.18 -27.54
N ARG A 488 -20.61 14.32 -27.35
CA ARG A 488 -20.78 15.33 -28.41
C ARG A 488 -19.43 15.78 -28.97
N ASN A 489 -18.47 16.10 -28.09
CA ASN A 489 -17.12 16.48 -28.51
C ASN A 489 -16.39 15.36 -29.28
N LYS A 490 -16.60 14.09 -28.90
CA LYS A 490 -16.00 12.93 -29.62
C LYS A 490 -16.62 12.73 -31.00
N ILE A 491 -17.96 12.80 -31.12
CA ILE A 491 -18.68 12.70 -32.39
C ILE A 491 -18.27 13.83 -33.35
N THR A 492 -18.18 15.08 -32.87
CA THR A 492 -17.71 16.21 -33.70
C THR A 492 -16.25 16.03 -34.14
N LYS A 493 -15.37 15.52 -33.26
CA LYS A 493 -13.97 15.22 -33.63
C LYS A 493 -13.85 14.09 -34.65
N ALA A 494 -14.80 13.16 -34.68
CA ALA A 494 -14.89 12.11 -35.68
C ALA A 494 -15.43 12.58 -37.04
N GLY A 495 -15.80 13.88 -37.17
CA GLY A 495 -16.29 14.47 -38.42
C GLY A 495 -17.77 14.23 -38.70
N ILE A 496 -18.53 13.75 -37.72
CA ILE A 496 -19.95 13.41 -37.86
C ILE A 496 -20.77 14.62 -37.39
N THR A 497 -21.47 15.29 -38.31
CA THR A 497 -22.25 16.51 -38.02
C THR A 497 -23.74 16.28 -37.83
N ASP A 498 -24.25 15.15 -38.31
CA ASP A 498 -25.70 14.91 -38.45
C ASP A 498 -26.28 14.13 -37.26
N VAL A 499 -25.60 14.15 -36.11
CA VAL A 499 -25.99 13.44 -34.89
C VAL A 499 -26.17 14.41 -33.72
N THR A 500 -27.35 14.36 -33.13
CA THR A 500 -27.74 15.18 -31.99
C THR A 500 -27.49 14.41 -30.69
N VAL A 501 -26.77 15.01 -29.75
CA VAL A 501 -26.52 14.44 -28.40
C VAL A 501 -27.14 15.33 -27.33
N THR A 502 -28.16 14.84 -26.63
CA THR A 502 -28.86 15.56 -25.56
C THR A 502 -28.87 14.79 -24.23
N ASN A 503 -29.32 15.43 -23.16
CA ASN A 503 -29.59 14.79 -21.87
C ASN A 503 -31.03 15.06 -21.41
N LYS A 504 -31.69 14.06 -20.83
CA LYS A 504 -33.05 14.15 -20.29
C LYS A 504 -33.16 13.38 -18.97
N ALA A 505 -34.19 13.67 -18.18
CA ALA A 505 -34.59 12.79 -17.08
C ALA A 505 -35.25 11.54 -17.67
N ILE A 506 -35.10 10.36 -17.04
CA ILE A 506 -35.73 9.11 -17.51
C ILE A 506 -37.25 9.26 -17.65
N ALA A 507 -37.88 10.05 -16.76
CA ALA A 507 -39.31 10.34 -16.83
C ALA A 507 -39.73 11.02 -18.15
N ASN A 508 -38.82 11.78 -18.78
CA ASN A 508 -39.03 12.57 -19.98
C ASN A 508 -38.44 11.93 -21.24
N LEU A 509 -38.04 10.65 -21.18
CA LEU A 509 -37.68 9.91 -22.39
C LEU A 509 -38.91 9.73 -23.29
N ASP A 510 -38.71 9.93 -24.58
CA ASP A 510 -39.71 9.83 -25.63
C ASP A 510 -39.17 8.95 -26.77
N ALA A 511 -40.04 8.57 -27.71
CA ALA A 511 -39.70 7.71 -28.83
C ALA A 511 -38.77 8.37 -29.88
N SER A 512 -38.33 9.62 -29.67
CA SER A 512 -37.41 10.29 -30.60
C SER A 512 -35.95 9.85 -30.41
N ALA A 513 -35.62 9.18 -29.30
CA ALA A 513 -34.27 8.69 -29.04
C ALA A 513 -33.99 7.43 -29.87
N ASP A 514 -32.91 7.43 -30.66
CA ASP A 514 -32.43 6.25 -31.38
C ASP A 514 -31.49 5.43 -30.49
N LEU A 515 -30.71 6.12 -29.64
CA LEU A 515 -29.81 5.50 -28.67
C LEU A 515 -29.90 6.21 -27.32
N VAL A 516 -30.03 5.43 -26.24
CA VAL A 516 -30.15 5.92 -24.86
C VAL A 516 -28.98 5.43 -24.01
N ILE A 517 -28.27 6.35 -23.36
CA ILE A 517 -27.13 6.06 -22.48
C ILE A 517 -27.52 6.31 -21.02
N THR A 518 -27.38 5.30 -20.18
CA THR A 518 -27.75 5.34 -18.74
C THR A 518 -26.66 4.73 -17.87
N GLN A 519 -26.73 4.96 -16.56
CA GLN A 519 -26.00 4.11 -15.61
C GLN A 519 -26.62 2.72 -15.55
N ASN A 520 -25.82 1.69 -15.27
CA ASN A 520 -26.27 0.29 -15.21
C ASN A 520 -27.55 0.10 -14.38
N GLN A 521 -27.67 0.79 -13.25
CA GLN A 521 -28.81 0.69 -12.34
C GLN A 521 -30.12 1.27 -12.91
N LEU A 522 -30.03 2.05 -13.98
CA LEU A 522 -31.14 2.81 -14.55
C LEU A 522 -31.54 2.32 -15.95
N THR A 523 -30.78 1.41 -16.55
CA THR A 523 -30.99 0.94 -17.92
C THR A 523 -32.32 0.22 -18.09
N ASP A 524 -32.68 -0.67 -17.17
CA ASP A 524 -33.95 -1.40 -17.26
C ASP A 524 -35.17 -0.47 -17.21
N ARG A 525 -35.07 0.60 -16.43
CA ARG A 525 -36.11 1.62 -16.33
C ARG A 525 -36.22 2.46 -17.62
N ALA A 526 -35.10 2.72 -18.30
CA ALA A 526 -35.12 3.39 -19.60
C ALA A 526 -35.66 2.48 -20.71
N ARG A 527 -35.32 1.18 -20.70
CA ARG A 527 -35.85 0.18 -21.65
C ARG A 527 -37.38 0.10 -21.62
N GLN A 528 -37.97 0.18 -20.43
CA GLN A 528 -39.44 0.20 -20.28
C GLN A 528 -40.10 1.43 -20.91
N LYS A 529 -39.38 2.55 -21.05
CA LYS A 529 -39.89 3.81 -21.61
C LYS A 529 -39.70 3.91 -23.12
N THR A 530 -38.55 3.46 -23.61
CA THR A 530 -38.17 3.50 -25.03
C THR A 530 -37.66 2.13 -25.46
N PRO A 531 -38.56 1.13 -25.62
CA PRO A 531 -38.15 -0.25 -25.93
C PRO A 531 -37.49 -0.36 -27.31
N ASP A 532 -37.83 0.53 -28.23
CA ASP A 532 -37.35 0.52 -29.62
C ASP A 532 -36.00 1.24 -29.82
N ALA A 533 -35.45 1.86 -28.76
CA ALA A 533 -34.16 2.53 -28.80
C ALA A 533 -33.01 1.57 -28.44
N VAL A 534 -31.81 1.82 -28.95
CA VAL A 534 -30.59 1.10 -28.53
C VAL A 534 -30.18 1.56 -27.13
N HIS A 535 -29.97 0.65 -26.18
CA HIS A 535 -29.60 1.01 -24.80
C HIS A 535 -28.15 0.65 -24.48
N VAL A 536 -27.40 1.65 -24.03
CA VAL A 536 -26.00 1.49 -23.59
C VAL A 536 -25.87 1.83 -22.12
N SER A 537 -25.38 0.86 -21.33
CA SER A 537 -25.14 1.01 -19.90
C SER A 537 -23.68 1.36 -19.62
N VAL A 538 -23.44 2.39 -18.81
CA VAL A 538 -22.09 2.83 -18.39
C VAL A 538 -21.95 2.87 -16.87
N ASP A 539 -20.74 2.65 -16.36
CA ASP A 539 -20.47 2.73 -14.92
C ASP A 539 -20.38 4.19 -14.43
N ASN A 540 -19.81 5.08 -15.25
CA ASN A 540 -19.67 6.51 -14.95
C ASN A 540 -19.81 7.33 -16.24
N PHE A 541 -20.48 8.49 -16.15
CA PHE A 541 -20.70 9.38 -17.28
C PHE A 541 -19.47 10.21 -17.69
N MET A 542 -18.47 10.35 -16.82
CA MET A 542 -17.30 11.19 -17.11
C MET A 542 -16.24 10.49 -17.95
N ASN A 543 -16.12 9.16 -17.79
CA ASN A 543 -15.08 8.39 -18.44
C ASN A 543 -15.56 6.94 -18.60
N SER A 544 -16.06 6.61 -19.79
CA SER A 544 -16.45 5.26 -20.15
C SER A 544 -15.81 4.88 -21.49
N PRO A 545 -15.11 3.73 -21.57
CA PRO A 545 -14.56 3.25 -22.85
C PRO A 545 -15.66 2.97 -23.88
N LYS A 546 -16.91 2.72 -23.44
CA LYS A 546 -18.07 2.53 -24.32
C LYS A 546 -18.41 3.74 -25.18
N TYR A 547 -17.89 4.94 -24.85
CA TYR A 547 -18.08 6.11 -25.71
C TYR A 547 -17.32 6.00 -27.02
N ASP A 548 -16.18 5.32 -27.02
CA ASP A 548 -15.42 5.10 -28.25
C ASP A 548 -16.14 4.06 -29.13
N GLU A 549 -16.70 3.00 -28.53
CA GLU A 549 -17.55 2.02 -29.21
C GLU A 549 -18.80 2.66 -29.84
N VAL A 550 -19.47 3.58 -29.12
CA VAL A 550 -20.64 4.31 -29.67
C VAL A 550 -20.22 5.23 -30.82
N VAL A 551 -19.05 5.87 -30.73
CA VAL A 551 -18.56 6.74 -31.81
C VAL A 551 -18.21 5.92 -33.06
N GLU A 552 -17.59 4.75 -32.90
CA GLU A 552 -17.30 3.83 -34.01
C GLU A 552 -18.59 3.31 -34.65
N LEU A 553 -19.55 2.84 -33.84
CA LEU A 553 -20.85 2.39 -34.34
C LEU A 553 -21.57 3.47 -35.17
N VAL A 554 -21.61 4.70 -34.66
CA VAL A 554 -22.26 5.82 -35.35
C VAL A 554 -21.47 6.19 -36.62
N ARG A 555 -20.13 6.15 -36.56
CA ARG A 555 -19.26 6.42 -37.70
C ARG A 555 -19.50 5.43 -38.83
N ASP A 556 -19.52 4.14 -38.53
CA ASP A 556 -19.69 3.09 -39.53
C ASP A 556 -21.04 3.23 -40.23
N GLN A 557 -22.11 3.54 -39.49
CA GLN A 557 -23.44 3.82 -40.05
C GLN A 557 -23.49 5.06 -40.96
N HIS A 558 -22.64 6.06 -40.72
CA HIS A 558 -22.63 7.32 -41.48
C HIS A 558 -21.55 7.34 -42.59
N GLN A 559 -20.63 6.38 -42.61
CA GLN A 559 -19.64 6.22 -43.68
C GLN A 559 -20.12 5.27 -44.79
N ASP A 560 -20.95 4.27 -44.48
CA ASP A 560 -21.52 3.34 -45.45
C ASP A 560 -22.72 3.88 -46.24
N GLY A 561 -23.13 5.13 -45.97
CA GLY A 561 -24.27 5.81 -46.60
C GLY A 561 -23.92 6.95 -47.59
N ALA A 562 -22.64 7.09 -47.97
CA ALA A 562 -22.15 8.12 -48.90
C ALA A 562 -21.91 7.60 -50.33
#